data_AF-A0A5D3CBU1-F1
#
_entry.id   AF-A0A5D3CBU1-F1
#
_cell.length_a   1.000
_cell.length_b   1.000
_cell.length_c   1.000
_cell.angle_alpha   90.00
_cell.angle_beta   90.00
_cell.angle_gamma   90.00
#
_symmetry.space_group_name_H-M   'P 1'
#
loop_
_entity.id
_entity.type
_entity.pdbx_description
1 polymer ?
#
loop_
_entity_poly.entity_id
_entity_poly.type
_entity_poly.pdbx_seq_one_letter_code
_entity_poly.pdbx_strand_id
1 'polypeptide(L)' 'MLDFNDQAMNRFVEHQMLTTFKEFQADCHRHFKKYSDPEEARANPPNALVRRDEDWHFLCDHYISRAF' A
#
# COMPACT_ATOMS: atom_id res chain seq x y z
N MET A 1 -14.34 30.59 11.53
CA MET A 1 -14.81 29.20 11.37
C MET A 1 -14.31 28.75 10.01
N LEU A 2 -13.53 27.66 9.90
CA LEU A 2 -13.07 27.17 8.60
C LEU A 2 -14.25 26.51 7.90
N ASP A 3 -14.78 27.18 6.89
CA ASP A 3 -15.79 26.64 5.99
C ASP A 3 -15.07 25.78 4.95
N PHE A 4 -14.94 24.49 5.25
CA PHE A 4 -14.46 23.53 4.29
C PHE A 4 -15.65 23.00 3.51
N ASN A 5 -15.85 23.51 2.30
CA ASN A 5 -16.84 22.95 1.38
C ASN A 5 -16.56 21.45 1.18
N ASP A 6 -17.60 20.63 1.25
CA ASP A 6 -17.54 19.18 1.06
C ASP A 6 -16.78 18.80 -0.21
N GLN A 7 -16.91 19.57 -1.29
CA GLN A 7 -16.16 19.32 -2.53
C GLN A 7 -14.64 19.46 -2.36
N ALA A 8 -14.18 20.47 -1.61
CA ALA A 8 -12.76 20.70 -1.38
C ALA A 8 -12.18 19.63 -0.44
N MET A 9 -12.94 19.25 0.58
CA MET A 9 -12.56 18.16 1.50
C MET A 9 -12.50 16.82 0.78
N ASN A 10 -13.50 16.51 -0.04
CA ASN A 10 -13.53 15.26 -0.79
C ASN A 10 -12.32 15.17 -1.73
N ARG A 11 -12.01 16.24 -2.49
CA ARG A 11 -10.81 16.28 -3.34
C ARG A 11 -9.52 16.12 -2.55
N PHE A 12 -9.43 16.71 -1.36
CA PHE A 12 -8.26 16.57 -0.51
C PHE A 12 -8.10 15.12 -0.03
N VAL A 13 -9.17 14.49 0.45
CA VAL A 13 -9.17 13.09 0.87
C VAL A 13 -8.81 12.17 -0.29
N GLU A 14 -9.43 12.34 -1.46
CA GLU A 14 -9.11 11.57 -2.68
C GLU A 14 -7.64 11.71 -3.08
N HIS A 15 -7.11 12.95 -3.05
CA HIS A 15 -5.72 13.21 -3.38
C HIS A 15 -4.75 12.58 -2.38
N GLN A 16 -5.04 12.69 -1.09
CA GLN A 16 -4.25 12.05 -0.04
C GLN A 16 -4.27 10.53 -0.19
N MET A 17 -5.46 9.93 -0.34
CA MET A 17 -5.61 8.49 -0.56
C MET A 17 -4.84 8.01 -1.79
N LEU A 18 -4.93 8.72 -2.92
CA LEU A 18 -4.22 8.37 -4.14
C LEU A 18 -2.69 8.48 -3.97
N THR A 19 -2.22 9.51 -3.26
CA THR A 19 -0.79 9.73 -3.03
C THR A 19 -0.22 8.65 -2.12
N THR A 20 -0.87 8.40 -0.98
CA THR A 20 -0.50 7.32 -0.06
C THR A 20 -0.53 5.95 -0.74
N PHE A 21 -1.53 5.70 -1.60
CA PHE A 21 -1.60 4.44 -2.35
C PHE A 21 -0.42 4.26 -3.32
N LYS A 22 -0.01 5.31 -4.04
CA LYS A 22 1.15 5.26 -4.94
C LYS A 22 2.46 5.04 -4.18
N GLU A 23 2.64 5.70 -3.03
CA GLU A 23 3.80 5.51 -2.18
C GLU A 23 3.87 4.07 -1.66
N PHE A 24 2.75 3.56 -1.16
CA PHE A 24 2.63 2.18 -0.71
C PHE A 24 2.97 1.17 -1.81
N GLN A 25 2.45 1.38 -3.03
CA GLN A 25 2.76 0.51 -4.17
C GLN A 25 4.26 0.54 -4.50
N ALA A 26 4.89 1.72 -4.48
CA ALA A 26 6.31 1.86 -4.75
C ALA A 26 7.18 1.20 -3.66
N ASP A 27 6.77 1.29 -2.39
CA ASP A 27 7.41 0.59 -1.27
C ASP A 27 7.30 -0.92 -1.41
N CYS A 28 6.12 -1.44 -1.74
CA CYS A 28 5.94 -2.87 -2.00
C CYS A 28 6.84 -3.33 -3.16
N HIS A 29 6.89 -2.56 -4.26
CA HIS A 29 7.76 -2.88 -5.38
C HIS A 29 9.25 -2.93 -5.00
N ARG A 30 9.72 -1.96 -4.21
CA ARG A 30 11.09 -1.97 -3.68
C ARG A 30 11.34 -3.16 -2.75
N HIS A 31 10.38 -3.49 -1.90
CA HIS A 31 10.47 -4.59 -0.95
C HIS A 31 10.64 -5.93 -1.66
N PHE A 32 9.71 -6.28 -2.57
CA PHE A 32 9.76 -7.53 -3.31
C PHE A 32 11.00 -7.62 -4.20
N LYS A 33 11.45 -6.52 -4.83
CA LYS A 33 12.69 -6.51 -5.63
C LYS A 33 13.95 -6.82 -4.83
N LYS A 34 13.94 -6.62 -3.50
CA LYS A 34 15.06 -6.98 -2.61
C LYS A 34 15.25 -8.50 -2.51
N TYR A 35 14.17 -9.26 -2.70
CA TYR A 35 14.17 -10.71 -2.61
C TYR A 35 14.19 -11.31 -4.01
N SER A 36 14.93 -12.40 -4.19
CA SER A 36 14.89 -13.16 -5.46
C SER A 36 13.73 -14.15 -5.49
N ASP A 37 13.28 -14.59 -4.32
CA ASP A 37 12.14 -15.50 -4.16
C ASP A 37 10.89 -14.72 -3.69
N PRO A 38 9.79 -14.72 -4.46
CA PRO A 38 8.53 -14.12 -4.06
C PRO A 38 7.94 -14.68 -2.76
N GLU A 39 8.18 -15.96 -2.45
CA GLU A 39 7.69 -16.58 -1.21
C GLU A 39 8.48 -16.08 0.01
N GLU A 40 9.79 -15.87 -0.14
CA GLU A 40 10.61 -15.24 0.89
C GLU A 40 10.17 -13.79 1.14
N ALA A 41 9.86 -13.04 0.07
CA ALA A 41 9.34 -11.68 0.20
C ALA A 41 8.00 -11.63 0.97
N ARG A 42 7.11 -12.60 0.73
CA ARG A 42 5.81 -12.74 1.39
C ARG A 42 5.93 -13.09 2.87
N ALA A 43 6.89 -13.95 3.23
CA ALA A 43 7.15 -14.33 4.62
C ALA A 43 7.71 -13.17 5.48
N ASN A 44 8.19 -12.09 4.84
CA ASN A 44 8.80 -10.95 5.50
C ASN A 44 7.99 -9.66 5.23
N PRO A 45 6.83 -9.43 5.86
CA PRO A 45 6.03 -8.23 5.62
C PRO A 45 6.75 -6.93 6.02
N PRO A 46 6.44 -5.79 5.36
CA PRO A 46 6.88 -4.48 5.80
C PRO A 46 6.41 -4.19 7.24
N ASN A 47 7.24 -3.50 8.05
CA ASN A 47 6.95 -3.20 9.46
C ASN A 47 5.57 -2.58 9.72
N ALA A 48 5.06 -1.78 8.77
CA ALA A 48 3.74 -1.16 8.86
C ALA A 48 2.58 -2.18 8.84
N LEU A 49 2.82 -3.39 8.34
CA LEU A 49 1.83 -4.46 8.14
C LEU A 49 2.10 -5.71 9.01
N VAL A 50 3.18 -5.73 9.80
CA VAL A 50 3.55 -6.85 10.70
C VAL A 50 2.46 -7.21 11.72
N ARG A 51 1.49 -6.32 11.98
CA ARG A 51 0.35 -6.58 12.90
C ARG A 51 -0.97 -6.78 12.16
N ARG A 52 -0.92 -6.87 10.83
CA ARG A 52 -2.06 -6.95 9.92
C ARG A 52 -1.75 -8.02 8.86
N ASP A 53 -1.40 -9.22 9.33
CA ASP A 53 -0.96 -10.32 8.47
C ASP A 53 -2.03 -10.69 7.43
N GLU A 54 -3.31 -10.67 7.83
CA GLU A 54 -4.44 -10.90 6.93
C GLU A 54 -4.52 -9.85 5.80
N ASP A 55 -4.35 -8.57 6.14
CA ASP A 55 -4.33 -7.48 5.15
C ASP A 55 -3.13 -7.63 4.21
N TRP A 56 -1.97 -8.04 4.74
CA TRP A 56 -0.76 -8.27 3.96
C TRP A 56 -0.92 -9.41 2.95
N HIS A 57 -1.46 -10.56 3.38
CA HIS A 57 -1.73 -11.69 2.50
C HIS A 57 -2.72 -11.30 1.39
N PHE A 58 -3.82 -10.62 1.74
CA PHE A 58 -4.77 -10.13 0.76
C PHE A 58 -4.12 -9.22 -0.31
N LEU A 59 -3.30 -8.26 0.14
CA LEU A 59 -2.59 -7.34 -0.75
C LEU A 59 -1.56 -8.06 -1.64
N CYS A 60 -0.86 -9.05 -1.08
CA CYS A 60 0.04 -9.92 -1.81
C CYS A 60 -0.68 -10.61 -2.96
N ASP A 61 -1.81 -11.24 -2.70
CA ASP A 61 -2.55 -12.03 -3.70
C ASP A 61 -3.25 -11.17 -4.77
N HIS A 62 -3.80 -10.02 -4.39
CA HIS A 62 -4.67 -9.23 -5.28
C HIS A 62 -3.98 -8.09 -6.01
N TYR A 63 -2.98 -7.46 -5.38
CA TYR A 63 -2.39 -6.22 -5.88
C TYR A 63 -0.93 -6.36 -6.29
N ILE A 64 -0.17 -7.18 -5.56
CA ILE A 64 1.29 -7.26 -5.67
C ILE A 64 1.70 -8.42 -6.59
N SER A 65 1.06 -9.60 -6.49
CA SER A 65 1.43 -10.82 -7.23
C SER A 65 1.17 -10.77 -8.74
N ARG A 66 0.66 -9.66 -9.27
CA ARG A 66 0.31 -9.53 -10.70
C ARG A 66 1.46 -9.02 -11.57
N ALA A 67 2.59 -8.63 -10.99
CA ALA A 67 3.68 -7.98 -11.74
C ALA A 67 5.11 -8.19 -11.20
N PHE A 68 5.37 -9.23 -10.39
CA PHE A 68 6.74 -9.73 -10.22
C PHE A 68 6.97 -10.92 -11.14
#